data_AF-X1BYD4-F1
#
_entry.id   AF-X1BYD4-F1
#
_cell.length_a   1.000
_cell.length_b   1.000
_cell.length_c   1.000
_cell.angle_alpha   90.00
_cell.angle_beta   90.00
_cell.angle_gamma   90.00
#
_symmetry.space_group_name_H-M   'P 1'
#
loop_
_entity.id
_entity.type
_entity.pdbx_description
1 polymer ?
#
loop_
_entity_poly.entity_id
_entity_poly.type
_entity_poly.pdbx_seq_one_letter_code
_entity_poly.pdbx_strand_id
1 'polypeptide(L)'
;MSRKIATREKFKSLRMRLSREEVLAKSAQIQKQLFELPEFTRAKTLAFYVAKQASREVETEQMIKDSLLMGKHVLVPIVDKAARKVLFSELRDYDSELALGAFGILEPKPSCRRLISAHESDLIIVPGVAFDLRGHRLGHGGGYFDKLLRERLLCPRHPKFEADRVNQPSHPLGTRF
;
A
#
# COMPACT_ATOMS: atom_id res chain seq x y z
N MET A 1 28.84 1.67 -1.53
CA MET A 1 27.46 2.02 -1.12
C MET A 1 26.49 1.48 -2.18
N SER A 2 25.54 0.60 -1.83
CA SER A 2 24.71 -0.12 -2.83
C SER A 2 23.85 0.84 -3.66
N ARG A 3 23.78 0.66 -4.99
CA ARG A 3 22.97 1.49 -5.92
C ARG A 3 21.53 1.68 -5.46
N LYS A 4 20.94 0.67 -4.79
CA LYS A 4 19.58 0.73 -4.21
C LYS A 4 19.46 1.76 -3.07
N ILE A 5 20.49 1.93 -2.25
CA ILE A 5 20.47 2.91 -1.14
C ILE A 5 20.45 4.32 -1.72
N ALA A 6 21.32 4.62 -2.69
CA ALA A 6 21.36 5.92 -3.36
C ALA A 6 20.02 6.27 -4.02
N THR A 7 19.39 5.30 -4.70
CA THR A 7 18.05 5.49 -5.29
C THR A 7 16.98 5.77 -4.22
N ARG A 8 17.00 5.06 -3.09
CA ARG A 8 16.04 5.32 -2.00
C ARG A 8 16.15 6.75 -1.48
N GLU A 9 17.36 7.19 -1.19
CA GLU A 9 17.58 8.53 -0.63
C GLU A 9 17.24 9.63 -1.64
N LYS A 10 17.55 9.43 -2.93
CA LYS A 10 17.11 10.32 -4.00
C LYS A 10 15.59 10.47 -4.03
N PHE A 11 14.81 9.38 -4.10
CA PHE A 11 13.36 9.48 -4.21
C PHE A 11 12.69 9.96 -2.90
N LYS A 12 13.22 9.58 -1.74
CA LYS A 12 12.78 10.15 -0.46
C LYS A 12 12.97 11.66 -0.43
N SER A 13 14.16 12.16 -0.79
CA SER A 13 14.44 13.60 -0.79
C SER A 13 13.54 14.37 -1.77
N LEU A 14 13.26 13.81 -2.95
CA LEU A 14 12.32 14.41 -3.90
C LEU A 14 10.91 14.49 -3.31
N ARG A 15 10.43 13.41 -2.69
CA ARG A 15 9.10 13.36 -2.07
C ARG A 15 9.00 14.33 -0.88
N MET A 16 10.08 14.48 -0.12
CA MET A 16 10.22 15.46 0.97
C MET A 16 10.26 16.92 0.50
N ARG A 17 10.13 17.20 -0.80
CA ARG A 17 9.94 18.57 -1.33
C ARG A 17 8.48 18.92 -1.59
N LEU A 18 7.58 17.93 -1.71
CA LEU A 18 6.17 18.15 -2.01
C LEU A 18 5.43 18.78 -0.82
N SER A 19 4.78 19.91 -0.98
CA SER A 19 3.87 20.45 0.04
C SER A 19 2.76 19.45 0.41
N ARG A 20 2.12 19.66 1.56
CA ARG A 20 0.98 18.84 1.99
C ARG A 20 -0.15 18.90 0.95
N GLU A 21 -0.41 20.07 0.39
CA GLU A 21 -1.44 20.28 -0.63
C GLU A 21 -1.13 19.47 -1.90
N GLU A 22 0.11 19.47 -2.37
CA GLU A 22 0.52 18.65 -3.52
C GLU A 22 0.35 17.15 -3.26
N VAL A 23 0.70 16.69 -2.05
CA VAL A 23 0.51 15.29 -1.65
C VAL A 23 -0.98 14.93 -1.68
N LEU A 24 -1.85 15.76 -1.10
CA LEU A 24 -3.29 15.52 -1.07
C LEU A 24 -3.90 15.55 -2.47
N ALA A 25 -3.55 16.54 -3.29
CA ALA A 25 -4.04 16.65 -4.67
C ALA A 25 -3.65 15.44 -5.53
N LYS A 26 -2.40 14.99 -5.43
CA LYS A 26 -1.94 13.78 -6.12
C LYS A 26 -2.58 12.51 -5.55
N SER A 27 -2.80 12.45 -4.24
CA SER A 27 -3.47 11.30 -3.60
C SER A 27 -4.92 11.17 -4.06
N ALA A 28 -5.64 12.29 -4.23
CA ALA A 28 -6.99 12.30 -4.78
C ALA A 28 -7.03 11.80 -6.24
N GLN A 29 -6.03 12.16 -7.06
CA GLN A 29 -5.92 11.65 -8.43
C GLN A 29 -5.67 10.13 -8.45
N ILE A 30 -4.80 9.65 -7.56
CA ILE A 30 -4.53 8.21 -7.40
C ILE A 30 -5.77 7.46 -6.91
N GLN A 31 -6.52 8.06 -5.97
CA GLN A 31 -7.78 7.49 -5.47
C GLN A 31 -8.77 7.29 -6.61
N LYS A 32 -8.97 8.31 -7.44
CA LYS A 32 -9.87 8.22 -8.60
C LYS A 32 -9.49 7.06 -9.51
N GLN A 33 -8.21 6.97 -9.89
CA GLN A 33 -7.71 5.90 -10.75
C GLN A 33 -7.89 4.52 -10.10
N LEU A 34 -7.56 4.39 -8.81
CA LEU A 34 -7.72 3.15 -8.06
C LEU A 34 -9.19 2.69 -8.05
N PHE A 35 -10.13 3.60 -7.85
CA PHE A 35 -11.55 3.27 -7.73
C PHE A 35 -12.19 2.91 -9.08
N GLU A 36 -11.59 3.37 -10.18
CA GLU A 36 -11.98 3.00 -11.55
C GLU A 36 -11.41 1.64 -11.99
N LEU A 37 -10.47 1.04 -11.25
CA LEU A 37 -9.91 -0.26 -11.61
C LEU A 37 -10.94 -1.39 -11.43
N PRO A 38 -11.13 -2.27 -12.43
CA PRO A 38 -12.01 -3.43 -12.29
C PRO A 38 -11.66 -4.34 -11.11
N GLU A 39 -10.38 -4.44 -10.77
CA GLU A 39 -9.87 -5.18 -9.60
C GLU A 39 -10.42 -4.59 -8.30
N PHE A 40 -10.43 -3.26 -8.17
CA PHE A 40 -10.97 -2.58 -6.99
C PHE A 40 -12.48 -2.74 -6.92
N THR A 41 -13.18 -2.54 -8.04
CA THR A 41 -14.65 -2.65 -8.08
C THR A 41 -15.11 -4.04 -7.64
N ARG A 42 -14.46 -5.11 -8.15
CA ARG A 42 -14.80 -6.49 -7.81
C ARG A 42 -14.35 -6.94 -6.42
N ALA A 43 -13.28 -6.33 -5.88
CA ALA A 43 -12.76 -6.71 -4.57
C ALA A 43 -13.76 -6.45 -3.45
N LYS A 44 -13.97 -7.45 -2.59
CA LYS A 44 -14.74 -7.36 -1.36
C LYS A 44 -13.84 -7.06 -0.17
N THR A 45 -12.62 -7.60 -0.18
CA THR A 45 -11.62 -7.40 0.87
C THR A 45 -10.40 -6.67 0.33
N LEU A 46 -10.12 -5.50 0.88
CA LEU A 46 -9.02 -4.62 0.49
C LEU A 46 -8.01 -4.52 1.61
N ALA A 47 -6.73 -4.75 1.33
CA ALA A 47 -5.66 -4.48 2.27
C ALA A 47 -4.95 -3.18 1.92
N PHE A 48 -5.01 -2.20 2.81
CA PHE A 48 -4.30 -0.92 2.68
C PHE A 48 -3.07 -0.90 3.57
N TYR A 49 -2.13 -0.02 3.26
CA TYR A 49 -1.20 0.51 4.27
C TYR A 49 -1.79 1.79 4.86
N VAL A 50 -1.41 2.12 6.09
CA VAL A 50 -1.72 3.43 6.68
C VAL A 50 -0.53 4.36 6.46
N ALA A 51 -0.76 5.44 5.72
CA ALA A 51 0.30 6.37 5.37
C ALA A 51 0.88 7.05 6.62
N LYS A 52 2.20 7.18 6.66
CA LYS A 52 2.85 8.00 7.68
C LYS A 52 2.82 9.45 7.22
N GLN A 53 2.11 10.33 7.91
CA GLN A 53 1.97 11.73 7.48
C GLN A 53 3.33 12.43 7.29
N ALA A 54 4.32 12.11 8.13
CA ALA A 54 5.67 12.66 8.03
C ALA A 54 6.51 12.15 6.84
N SER A 55 6.08 11.09 6.14
CA SER A 55 6.84 10.48 5.03
C SER A 55 6.48 11.04 3.65
N ARG A 56 5.44 11.90 3.58
CA ARG A 56 4.85 12.43 2.35
C ARG A 56 4.50 11.36 1.33
N GLU A 57 4.10 10.17 1.82
CA GLU A 57 3.54 9.11 0.98
C GLU A 57 2.18 9.50 0.43
N VAL A 58 1.68 8.70 -0.51
CA VAL A 58 0.27 8.81 -0.93
C VAL A 58 -0.58 8.63 0.31
N GLU A 59 -1.47 9.58 0.56
CA GLU A 59 -2.37 9.57 1.69
C GLU A 59 -3.50 8.57 1.41
N THR A 60 -3.69 7.63 2.32
CA THR A 60 -4.64 6.52 2.15
C THR A 60 -5.86 6.65 3.06
N GLU A 61 -5.87 7.60 3.99
CA GLU A 61 -6.98 7.80 4.94
C GLU A 61 -8.34 7.90 4.24
N GLN A 62 -8.49 8.80 3.27
CA GLN A 62 -9.76 8.98 2.57
C GLN A 62 -10.16 7.74 1.77
N MET A 63 -9.19 7.07 1.13
CA MET A 63 -9.44 5.83 0.39
C MET A 63 -9.95 4.72 1.30
N ILE A 64 -9.42 4.63 2.52
CA ILE A 64 -9.85 3.66 3.54
C ILE A 64 -11.27 3.99 4.01
N LYS A 65 -11.53 5.24 4.38
CA LYS A 65 -12.86 5.70 4.82
C LYS A 65 -13.93 5.45 3.76
N ASP A 66 -13.66 5.81 2.52
CA ASP A 66 -14.60 5.60 1.42
C ASP A 66 -14.82 4.10 1.13
N SER A 67 -13.77 3.28 1.23
CA SER A 67 -13.90 1.83 1.07
C SER A 67 -14.78 1.20 2.16
N LEU A 68 -14.67 1.66 3.41
CA LEU A 68 -15.54 1.25 4.50
C LEU A 68 -17.00 1.67 4.23
N LEU A 69 -17.23 2.90 3.78
CA LEU A 69 -18.56 3.40 3.43
C LEU A 69 -19.20 2.63 2.27
N MET A 70 -18.39 2.12 1.34
CA MET A 70 -18.84 1.23 0.26
C MET A 70 -19.17 -0.19 0.73
N GLY A 71 -19.01 -0.49 2.03
CA GLY A 71 -19.26 -1.82 2.59
C GLY A 71 -18.19 -2.87 2.26
N LYS A 72 -16.98 -2.43 1.86
CA LYS A 72 -15.85 -3.34 1.64
C LYS A 72 -15.18 -3.67 2.97
N HIS A 73 -14.65 -4.88 3.10
CA HIS A 73 -13.81 -5.25 4.24
C HIS A 73 -12.44 -4.61 4.07
N VAL A 74 -12.04 -3.74 4.99
CA VAL A 74 -10.74 -3.07 4.93
C VAL A 74 -9.80 -3.68 5.95
N LEU A 75 -8.63 -4.13 5.47
CA LEU A 75 -7.55 -4.63 6.28
C LEU A 75 -6.43 -3.59 6.36
N VAL A 76 -5.88 -3.38 7.55
CA VAL A 76 -4.74 -2.48 7.80
C VAL A 76 -3.62 -3.23 8.52
N PRO A 77 -2.35 -2.81 8.36
CA PRO A 77 -1.22 -3.61 8.79
C PRO A 77 -0.99 -3.45 10.30
N ILE A 78 -0.56 -4.54 10.92
CA ILE A 78 0.05 -4.56 12.25
C ILE A 78 1.49 -5.02 12.06
N VAL A 79 2.44 -4.25 12.58
CA VAL A 79 3.86 -4.55 12.40
C VAL A 79 4.36 -5.40 13.57
N ASP A 80 4.74 -6.64 13.25
CA ASP A 80 5.50 -7.48 14.18
C ASP A 80 7.00 -7.25 13.94
N LYS A 81 7.62 -6.43 14.81
CA LYS A 81 9.05 -6.13 14.75
C LYS A 81 9.92 -7.35 15.07
N ALA A 82 9.47 -8.22 15.98
CA ALA A 82 10.24 -9.38 16.41
C ALA A 82 10.33 -10.42 15.29
N ALA A 83 9.19 -10.74 14.66
CA ALA A 83 9.14 -11.67 13.54
C ALA A 83 9.51 -11.04 12.19
N ARG A 84 9.67 -9.72 12.15
CA ARG A 84 9.83 -8.91 10.93
C ARG A 84 8.73 -9.22 9.91
N LYS A 85 7.49 -9.20 10.36
CA LYS A 85 6.29 -9.53 9.57
C LYS A 85 5.27 -8.40 9.61
N VAL A 86 4.42 -8.37 8.59
CA VAL A 86 3.20 -7.56 8.56
C VAL A 86 2.04 -8.54 8.70
N LEU A 87 1.27 -8.36 9.76
CA LEU A 87 -0.03 -9.00 9.92
C LEU A 87 -1.10 -8.02 9.45
N PHE A 88 -2.30 -8.52 9.20
CA PHE A 88 -3.44 -7.67 8.88
C PHE A 88 -4.51 -7.81 9.93
N SER A 89 -5.21 -6.71 10.20
CA SER A 89 -6.43 -6.71 10.99
C SER A 89 -7.53 -6.01 10.23
N GLU A 90 -8.74 -6.56 10.32
CA GLU A 90 -9.94 -5.89 9.83
C GLU A 90 -10.18 -4.62 10.63
N LEU A 91 -10.35 -3.51 9.90
CA LEU A 91 -10.71 -2.20 10.42
C LEU A 91 -12.21 -2.00 10.20
N ARG A 92 -12.91 -1.55 11.23
CA ARG A 92 -14.34 -1.20 11.15
C ARG A 92 -14.56 0.31 11.17
N ASP A 93 -13.67 1.04 11.85
CA ASP A 93 -13.73 2.49 11.93
C ASP A 93 -12.32 3.08 12.01
N TYR A 94 -11.99 4.01 11.11
CA TYR A 94 -10.65 4.57 10.99
C TYR A 94 -10.29 5.48 12.17
N ASP A 95 -11.23 6.31 12.61
CA ASP A 95 -10.96 7.37 13.58
C ASP A 95 -10.90 6.85 15.02
N SER A 96 -11.66 5.80 15.33
CA SER A 96 -11.79 5.27 16.69
C SER A 96 -10.96 4.01 16.97
N GLU A 97 -10.61 3.20 15.98
CA GLU A 97 -9.90 1.93 16.22
C GLU A 97 -8.38 2.01 16.03
N LEU A 98 -7.86 3.09 15.48
CA LEU A 98 -6.44 3.28 15.23
C LEU A 98 -5.73 4.05 16.35
N ALA A 99 -4.47 3.73 16.60
CA ALA A 99 -3.58 4.43 17.53
C ALA A 99 -2.14 4.40 17.02
N LEU A 100 -1.29 5.31 17.51
CA LEU A 100 0.11 5.36 17.09
C LEU A 100 0.85 4.07 17.46
N GLY A 101 1.41 3.39 16.45
CA GLY A 101 2.07 2.10 16.56
C GLY A 101 3.56 2.14 16.18
N ALA A 102 4.05 1.06 15.56
CA ALA A 102 5.45 0.96 15.17
C ALA A 102 5.83 2.07 14.18
N PHE A 103 7.08 2.54 14.22
CA PHE A 103 7.62 3.50 13.25
C PHE A 103 6.83 4.82 13.12
N GLY A 104 5.91 5.12 14.05
CA GLY A 104 5.03 6.27 14.00
C GLY A 104 3.95 6.19 12.92
N ILE A 105 3.57 4.98 12.49
CA ILE A 105 2.34 4.75 11.70
C ILE A 105 1.19 4.39 12.64
N LEU A 106 -0.04 4.68 12.23
CA LEU A 106 -1.20 4.22 12.98
C LEU A 106 -1.40 2.71 12.77
N GLU A 107 -1.71 2.01 13.86
CA GLU A 107 -2.04 0.59 13.88
C GLU A 107 -3.35 0.38 14.66
N PRO A 108 -4.09 -0.71 14.39
CA PRO A 108 -5.24 -1.08 15.21
C PRO A 108 -4.88 -1.24 16.69
N LYS A 109 -5.65 -0.56 17.53
CA LYS A 109 -5.61 -0.69 19.00
C LYS A 109 -5.70 -2.16 19.38
N PRO A 110 -4.95 -2.64 20.39
CA PRO A 110 -4.96 -4.04 20.78
C PRO A 110 -6.36 -4.64 21.00
N SER A 111 -7.28 -3.89 21.58
CA SER A 111 -8.68 -4.29 21.82
C SER A 111 -9.54 -4.38 20.55
N CYS A 112 -9.13 -3.74 19.46
CA CYS A 112 -9.82 -3.71 18.17
C CYS A 112 -9.20 -4.67 17.15
N ARG A 113 -8.15 -5.43 17.52
CA ARG A 113 -7.46 -6.32 16.59
C ARG A 113 -8.31 -7.53 16.25
N ARG A 114 -8.60 -7.68 14.97
CA ARG A 114 -9.29 -8.82 14.36
C ARG A 114 -8.39 -9.35 13.27
N LEU A 115 -7.49 -10.27 13.64
CA LEU A 115 -6.46 -10.75 12.72
C LEU A 115 -7.08 -11.49 11.54
N ILE A 116 -6.75 -11.04 10.33
CA ILE A 116 -7.18 -11.65 9.08
C ILE A 116 -5.95 -12.06 8.29
N SER A 117 -6.02 -13.23 7.65
CA SER A 117 -4.94 -13.70 6.81
C SER A 117 -4.75 -12.77 5.60
N ALA A 118 -3.51 -12.47 5.25
CA ALA A 118 -3.22 -11.71 4.03
C ALA A 118 -3.78 -12.39 2.77
N HIS A 119 -4.01 -13.71 2.80
CA HIS A 119 -4.57 -14.47 1.69
C HIS A 119 -6.08 -14.22 1.46
N GLU A 120 -6.78 -13.63 2.44
CA GLU A 120 -8.21 -13.32 2.35
C GLU A 120 -8.50 -11.96 1.70
N SER A 121 -7.46 -11.15 1.44
CA SER A 121 -7.63 -9.92 0.68
C SER A 121 -7.66 -10.20 -0.82
N ASP A 122 -8.59 -9.60 -1.54
CA ASP A 122 -8.67 -9.68 -3.00
C ASP A 122 -7.64 -8.75 -3.65
N LEU A 123 -7.41 -7.58 -3.05
CA LEU A 123 -6.46 -6.58 -3.51
C LEU A 123 -5.62 -6.04 -2.36
N ILE A 124 -4.30 -5.92 -2.56
CA ILE A 124 -3.37 -5.31 -1.61
C ILE A 124 -2.77 -4.05 -2.22
N ILE A 125 -2.98 -2.91 -1.57
CA ILE A 125 -2.34 -1.64 -1.87
C ILE A 125 -1.02 -1.60 -1.10
N VAL A 126 0.10 -1.67 -1.83
CA VAL A 126 1.44 -1.78 -1.24
C VAL A 126 2.19 -0.44 -1.25
N PRO A 127 2.83 -0.03 -0.14
CA PRO A 127 3.62 1.19 -0.10
C PRO A 127 5.00 0.98 -0.75
N GLY A 128 5.59 2.07 -1.24
CA GLY A 128 6.91 2.05 -1.86
C GLY A 128 7.58 3.43 -1.87
N VAL A 129 8.91 3.41 -2.02
CA VAL A 129 9.72 4.61 -2.24
C VAL A 129 9.75 4.97 -3.73
N ALA A 130 9.87 3.95 -4.59
CA ALA A 130 9.82 4.11 -6.03
C ALA A 130 9.31 2.83 -6.69
N PHE A 131 8.74 2.99 -7.88
CA PHE A 131 8.30 1.90 -8.75
C PHE A 131 8.85 2.18 -10.16
N ASP A 132 9.09 1.14 -10.95
CA ASP A 132 9.37 1.27 -12.37
C ASP A 132 8.22 0.72 -13.22
N LEU A 133 8.27 0.97 -14.53
CA LEU A 133 7.26 0.53 -15.49
C LEU A 133 7.19 -1.00 -15.66
N ARG A 134 8.19 -1.73 -15.14
CA ARG A 134 8.24 -3.20 -15.14
C ARG A 134 7.64 -3.79 -13.86
N GLY A 135 7.10 -2.94 -12.98
CA GLY A 135 6.50 -3.35 -11.71
C GLY A 135 7.53 -3.64 -10.61
N HIS A 136 8.82 -3.32 -10.79
CA HIS A 136 9.77 -3.45 -9.70
C HIS A 136 9.50 -2.40 -8.64
N ARG A 137 9.42 -2.85 -7.38
CA ARG A 137 9.20 -2.00 -6.22
C ARG A 137 10.48 -1.80 -5.42
N LEU A 138 10.77 -0.55 -5.08
CA LEU A 138 11.79 -0.19 -4.11
C LEU A 138 11.14 0.18 -2.77
N GLY A 139 11.19 -0.71 -1.78
CA GLY A 139 10.70 -0.43 -0.43
C GLY A 139 11.70 0.33 0.45
N HIS A 140 11.28 0.63 1.70
CA HIS A 140 12.07 1.36 2.70
C HIS A 140 13.29 0.61 3.25
N GLY A 141 13.46 -0.68 2.93
CA GLY A 141 14.62 -1.48 3.30
C GLY A 141 14.38 -2.49 4.45
N GLY A 142 13.25 -2.42 5.14
CA GLY A 142 12.91 -3.37 6.21
C GLY A 142 12.53 -4.78 5.73
N GLY A 143 12.10 -4.92 4.47
CA GLY A 143 11.72 -6.20 3.85
C GLY A 143 10.35 -6.75 4.26
N TYR A 144 9.57 -6.02 5.06
CA TYR A 144 8.27 -6.44 5.58
C TYR A 144 7.27 -6.83 4.47
N PHE A 145 7.03 -5.93 3.52
CA PHE A 145 6.13 -6.19 2.39
C PHE A 145 6.71 -7.19 1.38
N ASP A 146 8.04 -7.29 1.24
CA ASP A 146 8.65 -8.27 0.34
C ASP A 146 8.43 -9.70 0.86
N LYS A 147 8.51 -9.89 2.18
CA LYS A 147 8.19 -11.16 2.84
C LYS A 147 6.71 -11.50 2.71
N LEU A 148 5.83 -10.54 2.97
CA LEU A 148 4.38 -10.67 2.83
C LEU A 148 3.98 -11.12 1.41
N LEU A 149 4.48 -10.42 0.37
CA LEU A 149 4.15 -10.73 -1.01
C LEU A 149 4.70 -12.10 -1.44
N ARG A 150 5.89 -12.48 -0.97
CA ARG A 150 6.45 -13.82 -1.22
C ARG A 150 5.58 -14.91 -0.59
N GLU A 151 5.21 -14.75 0.68
CA GLU A 151 4.32 -15.71 1.38
C GLU A 151 2.98 -15.82 0.65
N ARG A 152 2.44 -14.70 0.14
CA ARG A 152 1.21 -14.70 -0.67
C ARG A 152 1.33 -15.46 -1.99
N LEU A 153 2.42 -15.27 -2.74
CA LEU A 153 2.67 -15.95 -4.02
C LEU A 153 2.89 -17.45 -3.88
N LEU A 154 3.33 -17.91 -2.71
CA LEU A 154 3.49 -19.34 -2.41
C LEU A 154 2.17 -20.02 -2.00
N CYS A 155 1.07 -19.26 -1.88
CA CYS A 155 -0.23 -19.80 -1.52
C CYS A 155 -0.93 -20.47 -2.71
N PRO A 156 -1.38 -21.74 -2.60
CA PRO A 156 -2.05 -22.45 -3.69
C PRO A 156 -3.39 -21.85 -4.15
N ARG A 157 -4.00 -20.96 -3.34
CA ARG A 157 -5.34 -20.40 -3.59
C ARG A 157 -5.37 -19.16 -4.49
N HIS A 158 -4.23 -18.57 -4.82
CA HIS A 158 -4.18 -17.41 -5.72
C HIS A 158 -3.60 -17.85 -7.07
N PRO A 159 -4.31 -17.66 -8.20
CA PRO A 159 -3.70 -17.86 -9.51
C PRO A 159 -2.45 -16.98 -9.58
N LYS A 160 -1.34 -17.56 -10.05
CA LYS A 160 -0.12 -16.80 -10.31
C LYS A 160 -0.52 -15.59 -11.15
N PHE A 161 -0.22 -14.38 -10.68
CA PHE A 161 -0.35 -13.17 -11.49
C PHE A 161 0.51 -13.40 -12.75
N GLU A 162 -0.12 -13.75 -13.87
CA GLU A 162 0.51 -13.68 -15.19
C GLU A 162 0.66 -12.18 -15.50
N ALA A 163 1.85 -11.65 -15.23
CA ALA A 163 2.24 -10.29 -15.60
C ALA A 163 2.47 -10.12 -17.12
N ASP A 164 1.92 -11.01 -17.96
CA ASP A 164 2.29 -11.17 -19.38
C ASP A 164 1.30 -10.53 -20.37
N ARG A 165 0.45 -9.58 -19.94
CA ARG A 165 -0.47 -8.86 -20.85
C ARG A 165 -0.34 -7.34 -20.91
N VAL A 166 0.87 -6.81 -20.68
CA VAL A 166 1.19 -5.42 -21.06
C VAL A 166 2.48 -5.41 -21.89
N ASN A 167 2.44 -6.06 -23.05
CA ASN A 167 3.49 -5.94 -24.05
C ASN A 167 2.86 -5.84 -25.44
N GLN A 168 2.26 -4.68 -25.74
CA GLN A 168 2.22 -4.16 -27.09
C GLN A 168 2.56 -2.67 -27.06
N PRO A 169 3.59 -2.22 -27.80
CA PRO A 169 4.02 -0.83 -27.80
C PRO A 169 3.21 -0.04 -28.83
N SER A 170 2.50 0.99 -28.40
CA SER A 170 2.24 2.14 -29.26
C SER A 170 2.14 3.44 -28.47
N HIS A 171 3.17 4.26 -28.72
CA HIS A 171 3.31 5.71 -28.50
C HIS A 171 3.97 6.27 -27.23
N PRO A 172 4.88 7.25 -27.39
CA PRO A 172 5.65 7.82 -26.31
C PRO A 172 4.91 9.03 -25.72
N LEU A 173 4.53 8.93 -24.45
CA LEU A 173 4.19 10.07 -23.61
C LEU A 173 4.97 9.83 -22.32
N GLY A 174 6.03 10.59 -22.05
CA GLY A 174 5.89 12.00 -21.75
C GLY A 174 5.45 12.10 -20.29
N THR A 175 6.43 12.16 -19.40
CA THR A 175 6.39 12.57 -17.98
C THR A 175 4.99 12.91 -17.44
N ARG A 176 4.31 11.96 -16.76
CA ARG A 176 3.20 12.29 -15.85
C ARG A 176 3.17 11.36 -14.64
N PHE A 177 3.54 12.00 -13.52
CA PHE A 177 3.37 11.72 -12.08
C PHE A 177 4.10 10.53 -11.44
#